data_AF-X1KTV7-F1
#
_entry.id   AF-X1KTV7-F1
#
_cell.length_a   1.000
_cell.length_b   1.000
_cell.length_c   1.000
_cell.angle_alpha   90.00
_cell.angle_beta   90.00
_cell.angle_gamma   90.00
#
_symmetry.space_group_name_H-M   'P 1'
#
loop_
_entity.id
_entity.type
_entity.pdbx_description
1 polymer ?
#
loop_
_entity_poly.entity_id
_entity_poly.type
_entity_poly.pdbx_seq_one_letter_code
_entity_poly.pdbx_strand_id
1 'polypeptide(L)'
;MNKRLKLLFSINHVSISTYLTFLIILIFLIGPSFLEIVELKTLDLRFKSRGAMKAGDAVVLAVIDEKSLDKEGRWPWARSKIARLIDYLSDDGAKVIGFDIGFLE
;
A
#
# COMPACT_ATOMS: atom_id res chain seq x y z
N MET A 1 -27.94 42.89 13.55
CA MET A 1 -27.31 41.61 13.16
C MET A 1 -27.39 41.46 11.64
N ASN A 2 -26.25 41.51 10.94
CA ASN A 2 -26.15 41.74 9.49
C ASN A 2 -26.91 40.68 8.67
N LYS A 3 -27.60 41.09 7.59
CA LYS A 3 -28.35 40.19 6.68
C LYS A 3 -27.54 38.98 6.20
N ARG A 4 -26.22 39.11 6.07
CA ARG A 4 -25.28 38.03 5.72
C ARG A 4 -25.22 36.92 6.79
N LEU A 5 -25.37 37.26 8.07
CA LEU A 5 -25.39 36.29 9.17
C LEU A 5 -26.69 35.47 9.21
N LYS A 6 -27.82 36.07 8.82
CA LYS A 6 -29.11 35.34 8.69
C LYS A 6 -29.11 34.34 7.54
N LEU A 7 -28.29 34.56 6.51
CA LEU A 7 -28.16 33.63 5.38
C LEU A 7 -27.47 32.32 5.78
N LEU A 8 -26.50 32.40 6.71
CA LEU A 8 -25.80 31.23 7.25
C LEU A 8 -26.74 30.32 8.06
N PHE A 9 -27.72 30.89 8.77
CA PHE A 9 -28.69 30.15 9.59
C PHE A 9 -30.06 29.91 8.92
N SER A 10 -30.19 30.27 7.64
CA SER A 10 -31.40 30.00 6.84
C SER A 10 -31.26 28.64 6.14
N ILE A 11 -32.32 27.84 6.16
CA ILE A 11 -32.39 26.52 5.49
C ILE A 11 -32.40 26.77 3.96
N ASN A 12 -31.20 26.90 3.38
CA ASN A 12 -30.97 27.09 1.95
C ASN A 12 -30.13 25.92 1.43
N HIS A 13 -30.27 25.56 0.15
CA HIS A 13 -29.48 24.48 -0.46
C HIS A 13 -27.97 24.72 -0.36
N VAL A 14 -27.53 25.99 -0.49
CA VAL A 14 -26.12 26.38 -0.34
C VAL A 14 -25.60 26.10 1.06
N SER A 15 -26.31 26.54 2.10
CA SER A 15 -25.87 26.33 3.49
C SER A 15 -25.82 24.84 3.84
N ILE A 16 -26.82 24.05 3.41
CA ILE A 16 -26.83 22.58 3.57
C ILE A 16 -25.60 21.95 2.92
N SER A 17 -25.27 22.31 1.67
CA SER A 17 -24.09 21.77 0.98
C SER A 17 -22.79 22.10 1.72
N THR A 18 -22.66 23.35 2.19
CA THR A 18 -21.48 23.78 2.95
C THR A 18 -21.35 23.01 4.26
N TYR A 19 -22.43 22.87 5.02
CA TYR A 19 -22.42 22.09 6.26
C TYR A 19 -22.08 20.62 6.02
N LEU A 20 -22.62 20.00 4.96
CA LEU A 20 -22.33 18.62 4.62
C LEU A 20 -20.86 18.43 4.24
N THR A 21 -20.29 19.34 3.44
CA THR A 21 -18.85 19.28 3.10
C THR A 21 -17.98 19.44 4.34
N PHE A 22 -18.27 20.42 5.20
CA PHE A 22 -17.52 20.60 6.45
C PHE A 22 -17.64 19.38 7.37
N LEU A 23 -18.81 18.75 7.44
CA LEU A 23 -19.02 17.53 8.21
C LEU A 23 -18.17 16.37 7.66
N ILE A 24 -18.13 16.18 6.34
CA ILE A 24 -17.29 15.15 5.72
C ILE A 24 -15.81 15.39 6.00
N ILE A 25 -15.35 16.64 5.87
CA ILE A 25 -13.96 17.02 6.21
C ILE A 25 -13.66 16.73 7.67
N LEU A 26 -14.58 17.08 8.58
CA LEU A 26 -14.42 16.82 10.01
C LEU A 26 -14.32 15.32 10.31
N ILE A 27 -15.22 14.51 9.72
CA ILE A 27 -15.20 13.05 9.85
C ILE A 27 -13.88 12.48 9.32
N PHE A 28 -13.39 12.98 8.18
CA PHE A 28 -12.10 12.58 7.61
C PHE A 28 -10.92 12.92 8.53
N LEU A 29 -10.90 14.11 9.13
CA LEU A 29 -9.85 14.53 10.05
C LEU A 29 -9.87 13.75 11.38
N ILE A 30 -11.06 13.37 11.87
CA ILE A 30 -11.19 12.56 13.09
C ILE A 30 -10.78 11.10 12.83
N GLY A 31 -11.00 10.58 11.62
CA GLY A 31 -10.64 9.21 11.25
C GLY A 31 -11.20 8.16 12.21
N PRO A 32 -12.54 8.09 12.42
CA PRO A 32 -13.11 7.16 13.39
C PRO A 32 -12.85 5.71 12.97
N SER A 33 -12.37 4.90 13.92
CA SER A 33 -11.96 3.49 13.69
C SER A 33 -13.04 2.61 13.05
N PHE A 34 -14.33 2.92 13.29
CA PHE A 34 -15.42 2.22 12.63
C PHE A 34 -15.39 2.36 11.10
N LEU A 35 -15.09 3.56 10.57
CA LEU A 35 -15.03 3.77 9.12
C LEU A 35 -13.83 3.06 8.49
N GLU A 36 -12.70 2.98 9.19
CA GLU A 36 -11.55 2.20 8.76
C GLU A 36 -11.89 0.70 8.66
N ILE A 37 -12.59 0.15 9.66
CA ILE A 37 -13.02 -1.26 9.61
C ILE A 37 -13.96 -1.50 8.43
N VAL A 38 -14.90 -0.57 8.17
CA VAL A 38 -15.80 -0.67 7.01
C VAL A 38 -14.98 -0.61 5.71
N GLU A 39 -14.04 0.32 5.60
CA GLU A 39 -13.14 0.45 4.45
C GLU A 39 -12.38 -0.87 4.21
N LEU A 40 -11.67 -1.39 5.21
CA LEU A 40 -10.90 -2.64 5.11
C LEU A 40 -11.78 -3.82 4.70
N LYS A 41 -13.00 -3.94 5.26
CA LYS A 41 -13.95 -4.99 4.84
C LYS A 41 -14.41 -4.81 3.41
N THR A 42 -14.69 -3.59 2.97
CA THR A 42 -15.08 -3.35 1.57
C THR A 42 -13.91 -3.60 0.62
N LEU A 43 -12.68 -3.34 1.04
CA LEU A 43 -11.47 -3.67 0.30
C LEU A 43 -11.37 -5.19 0.10
N ASP A 44 -11.46 -5.97 1.17
CA ASP A 44 -11.47 -7.44 1.12
C ASP A 44 -12.56 -7.97 0.19
N LEU A 45 -13.77 -7.42 0.26
CA LEU A 45 -14.88 -7.81 -0.62
C LEU A 45 -14.59 -7.51 -2.09
N ARG A 46 -13.95 -6.37 -2.41
CA ARG A 46 -13.53 -6.05 -3.78
C ARG A 46 -12.49 -7.05 -4.28
N PHE A 47 -11.51 -7.42 -3.45
CA PHE A 47 -10.52 -8.44 -3.80
C PHE A 47 -11.16 -9.81 -4.03
N LYS A 48 -12.08 -10.23 -3.16
CA LYS A 48 -12.83 -11.49 -3.31
C LYS A 48 -13.72 -11.49 -4.56
N SER A 49 -14.44 -10.40 -4.80
CA SER A 49 -15.34 -10.25 -5.96
C SER A 49 -14.58 -10.21 -7.28
N ARG A 50 -13.38 -9.61 -7.31
CA ARG A 50 -12.51 -9.61 -8.49
C ARG A 50 -12.00 -11.01 -8.81
N GLY A 51 -11.79 -11.84 -7.79
CA GLY A 51 -11.28 -13.20 -7.93
C GLY A 51 -9.76 -13.27 -8.08
N ALA A 52 -9.26 -14.49 -8.25
CA ALA A 52 -7.84 -14.74 -8.46
C ALA A 52 -7.40 -14.25 -9.85
N MET A 53 -6.33 -13.47 -9.88
CA MET A 53 -5.67 -13.04 -11.11
C MET A 53 -4.29 -13.69 -11.16
N LYS A 54 -3.86 -14.12 -12.35
CA LYS A 54 -2.48 -14.56 -12.54
C LYS A 54 -1.54 -13.37 -12.33
N ALA A 55 -0.42 -13.62 -11.64
CA ALA A 55 0.65 -12.65 -11.56
C ALA A 55 1.19 -12.37 -12.97
N GLY A 56 1.59 -11.13 -13.24
CA GLY A 56 2.25 -10.81 -14.50
C GLY A 56 3.68 -11.34 -14.52
N ASP A 57 4.18 -11.70 -15.71
CA ASP A 57 5.52 -12.29 -15.88
C ASP A 57 6.65 -11.25 -15.80
N ALA A 58 6.32 -9.98 -15.53
CA ALA A 58 7.29 -8.88 -15.53
C ALA A 58 8.16 -8.82 -14.27
N VAL A 59 7.74 -9.46 -13.17
CA VAL A 59 8.43 -9.40 -11.88
C VAL A 59 8.56 -10.81 -11.30
N VAL A 60 9.79 -11.20 -10.98
CA VAL A 60 10.12 -12.46 -10.31
C VAL A 60 10.73 -12.13 -8.95
N LEU A 61 10.32 -12.88 -7.93
CA LEU A 61 10.86 -12.74 -6.57
C LEU A 61 11.92 -13.81 -6.33
N ALA A 62 13.17 -13.38 -6.15
CA ALA A 62 14.24 -14.21 -5.62
C ALA A 62 14.23 -14.12 -4.10
N VAL A 63 13.71 -15.14 -3.43
CA VAL A 63 13.50 -15.15 -1.98
C VAL A 63 14.59 -15.94 -1.25
N ILE A 64 14.94 -15.48 -0.05
CA ILE A 64 15.85 -16.21 0.85
C ILE A 64 14.97 -16.94 1.87
N ASP A 65 14.71 -18.21 1.61
CA ASP A 65 13.94 -19.10 2.49
C ASP A 65 14.83 -20.02 3.32
N GLU A 66 14.25 -20.77 4.25
CA GLU A 66 14.98 -21.73 5.09
C GLU A 66 15.77 -22.74 4.23
N LYS A 67 15.19 -23.22 3.13
CA LYS A 67 15.86 -24.14 2.19
C LYS A 67 17.11 -23.52 1.57
N SER A 68 17.07 -22.22 1.28
CA SER A 68 18.21 -21.46 0.78
C SER A 68 19.28 -21.34 1.86
N LEU A 69 18.91 -21.05 3.11
CA LEU A 69 19.86 -20.94 4.22
C LEU A 69 20.51 -22.28 4.57
N ASP A 70 19.77 -23.39 4.48
CA ASP A 70 20.31 -24.73 4.71
C ASP A 70 21.38 -25.10 3.68
N LYS A 71 21.24 -24.63 2.44
CA LYS A 71 22.16 -24.93 1.33
C LYS A 71 23.31 -23.93 1.24
N GLU A 72 22.99 -22.66 1.32
CA GLU A 72 23.91 -21.55 1.08
C GLU A 72 24.58 -21.04 2.36
N GLY A 73 24.14 -21.54 3.51
CA GLY A 73 24.61 -21.14 4.82
C GLY A 73 23.82 -19.96 5.40
N ARG A 74 24.16 -19.65 6.65
CA ARG A 74 23.45 -18.66 7.45
C ARG A 74 23.59 -17.25 6.88
N TRP A 75 22.49 -16.49 6.91
CA TRP A 75 22.47 -15.05 6.68
C TRP A 75 23.15 -14.27 7.82
N PRO A 76 23.79 -13.11 7.59
CA PRO A 76 23.99 -12.42 6.31
C PRO A 76 25.09 -13.06 5.44
N TRP A 77 24.83 -13.12 4.14
CA TRP A 77 25.81 -13.64 3.19
C TRP A 77 26.87 -12.60 2.83
N ALA A 78 28.08 -13.07 2.49
CA ALA A 78 29.13 -12.21 1.98
C ALA A 78 28.71 -11.54 0.65
N ARG A 79 29.15 -10.30 0.43
CA ARG A 79 28.85 -9.54 -0.79
C ARG A 79 29.26 -10.23 -2.08
N SER A 80 30.30 -11.06 -2.05
CA SER A 80 30.72 -11.88 -3.18
C SER A 80 29.65 -12.90 -3.61
N LYS A 81 28.88 -13.43 -2.66
CA LYS A 81 27.75 -14.33 -2.97
C LYS A 81 26.60 -13.56 -3.61
N ILE A 82 26.29 -12.36 -3.09
CA ILE A 82 25.25 -11.49 -3.67
C ILE A 82 25.64 -11.05 -5.08
N ALA A 83 26.92 -10.70 -5.32
CA ALA A 83 27.42 -10.37 -6.66
C ALA A 83 27.19 -11.53 -7.64
N ARG A 84 27.51 -12.76 -7.25
CA ARG A 84 27.26 -13.94 -8.08
C ARG A 84 25.77 -14.17 -8.36
N LEU A 85 24.89 -13.89 -7.40
CA LEU A 85 23.44 -13.94 -7.61
C LEU A 85 22.99 -12.89 -8.64
N ILE A 86 23.54 -11.67 -8.58
CA ILE A 86 23.27 -10.61 -9.56
C ILE A 86 23.69 -11.07 -10.96
N ASP A 87 24.87 -11.68 -11.09
CA ASP A 87 25.36 -12.19 -12.38
C ASP A 87 24.37 -13.22 -12.96
N TYR A 88 23.96 -14.21 -12.16
CA TYR A 88 22.99 -15.22 -12.61
C TYR A 88 21.64 -14.61 -13.02
N LEU A 89 21.10 -13.68 -12.23
CA LEU A 89 19.82 -13.03 -12.55
C LEU A 89 19.93 -12.19 -13.84
N SER A 90 21.07 -11.54 -14.04
CA SER A 90 21.34 -10.74 -15.23
C SER A 90 21.45 -11.61 -16.48
N ASP A 91 22.17 -12.73 -16.37
CA ASP A 91 22.31 -13.73 -17.44
C ASP A 91 20.97 -14.38 -17.81
N ASP A 92 20.09 -14.57 -16.84
CA ASP A 92 18.71 -15.06 -17.03
C ASP A 92 17.75 -13.98 -17.58
N GLY A 93 18.26 -12.77 -17.87
CA GLY A 93 17.52 -11.72 -18.59
C GLY A 93 16.84 -10.68 -17.70
N ALA A 94 17.17 -10.61 -16.41
CA ALA A 94 16.67 -9.54 -15.54
C ALA A 94 17.18 -8.17 -16.03
N LYS A 95 16.26 -7.25 -16.36
CA LYS A 95 16.61 -5.88 -16.78
C LYS A 95 16.90 -4.95 -15.61
N VAL A 96 16.29 -5.21 -14.46
CA VAL A 96 16.41 -4.43 -13.22
C VAL A 96 16.38 -5.40 -12.05
N ILE A 97 17.32 -5.26 -11.12
CA ILE A 97 17.41 -6.07 -9.91
C ILE A 97 17.25 -5.12 -8.71
N GLY A 98 16.21 -5.35 -7.90
CA GLY A 98 15.92 -4.61 -6.68
C GLY A 98 16.20 -5.46 -5.45
N PHE A 99 16.72 -4.83 -4.40
CA PHE A 99 16.99 -5.49 -3.12
C PHE A 99 16.03 -4.95 -2.06
N ASP A 100 15.26 -5.86 -1.46
CA ASP A 100 14.47 -5.60 -0.25
C ASP A 100 15.11 -6.36 0.93
N ILE A 101 16.39 -6.09 1.17
CA ILE A 101 17.20 -6.69 2.22
C ILE A 101 18.13 -5.66 2.84
N GLY A 102 18.40 -5.80 4.14
CA GLY A 102 19.41 -5.01 4.83
C GLY A 102 20.82 -5.55 4.59
N PHE A 103 21.74 -4.69 4.16
CA PHE A 103 23.18 -4.98 4.17
C PHE A 103 23.76 -4.49 5.49
N LEU A 104 23.86 -5.40 6.47
CA LEU A 104 24.47 -5.13 7.77
C LEU A 104 25.96 -5.44 7.66
N GLU A 105 26.81 -4.42 7.86
CA GLU A 105 28.28 -4.53 7.88
C GLU A 105 28.80 -4.83 9.28
#